data_AF-A0A958XCG1-F1
#
_entry.id   AF-A0A958XCG1-F1
#
_cell.length_a   1.000
_cell.length_b   1.000
_cell.length_c   1.000
_cell.angle_alpha   90.00
_cell.angle_beta   90.00
_cell.angle_gamma   90.00
#
_symmetry.space_group_name_H-M   'P 1'
#
loop_
_entity.id
_entity.type
_entity.pdbx_description
1 polymer ?
#
loop_
_entity_poly.entity_id
_entity_poly.type
_entity_poly.pdbx_seq_one_letter_code
_entity_poly.pdbx_strand_id
1 'polypeptide(L)'
;MDNSNIYQLISSFSPVECREVRRFLASPFFNRRSDLQALFDALCRETEPEKQQIWAALFPDVTYDDTQMRLLMSYLNRLLEMYLLVEQDRSKTLQHRLQLAVAYRNRGLMDQYGRHMRALEKELERQPLRNAAYHDLLRDYTLEMHETTVTQNPTDTESLRLLAYRTDVQYLSKRLRLFCLELAQKNVYQAGAEDPLHRDVIALAERPEWRDLPGISTYLAAYRMLHQPEAHTRYQTFRDMLGAVESNFSNDEMREFYTFCINHCIRRANSGHREMEREVLALYRS
;
A
#
# COMPACT_ATOMS: atom_id res chain seq x y z
N MET A 1 29.45 1.94 14.64
CA MET A 1 28.26 2.72 15.08
C MET A 1 27.02 2.15 14.39
N ASP A 2 27.02 0.83 14.21
CA ASP A 2 26.37 0.19 13.06
C ASP A 2 24.90 -0.18 13.36
N ASN A 3 24.48 0.16 14.58
CA ASN A 3 23.11 0.02 15.09
C ASN A 3 22.36 1.35 15.23
N SER A 4 22.94 2.48 14.79
CA SER A 4 22.20 3.75 14.82
C SER A 4 21.37 3.88 13.53
N ASN A 5 20.04 3.99 13.68
CA ASN A 5 19.04 3.99 12.60
C ASN A 5 19.41 4.89 11.41
N ILE A 6 20.05 6.04 11.66
CA ILE A 6 20.44 6.98 10.60
C ILE A 6 21.50 6.38 9.64
N TYR A 7 22.41 5.55 10.14
CA TYR A 7 23.44 4.92 9.30
C TYR A 7 22.83 3.85 8.41
N GLN A 8 21.94 3.03 8.97
CA GLN A 8 21.20 2.04 8.20
C GLN A 8 20.41 2.71 7.09
N LEU A 9 19.72 3.82 7.39
CA LEU A 9 19.01 4.60 6.39
C LEU A 9 19.95 5.14 5.31
N ILE A 10 21.04 5.83 5.67
CA ILE A 10 21.97 6.38 4.69
C ILE A 10 22.60 5.28 3.83
N SER A 11 22.95 4.14 4.42
CA SER A 11 23.53 2.99 3.71
C SER A 11 22.55 2.32 2.75
N SER A 12 21.24 2.50 2.96
CA SER A 12 20.20 1.98 2.06
C SER A 12 20.05 2.80 0.79
N PHE A 13 20.54 4.05 0.77
CA PHE A 13 20.43 4.93 -0.39
C PHE A 13 21.38 4.51 -1.51
N SER A 14 20.81 4.41 -2.70
CA SER A 14 21.59 4.34 -3.94
C SER A 14 22.40 5.63 -4.18
N PRO A 15 23.43 5.58 -5.05
CA PRO A 15 24.16 6.77 -5.45
C PRO A 15 23.27 7.87 -6.06
N VAL A 16 22.13 7.50 -6.67
CA VAL A 16 21.14 8.44 -7.22
C VAL A 16 20.40 9.13 -6.09
N GLU A 17 19.86 8.37 -5.13
CA GLU A 17 19.16 8.91 -3.95
C GLU A 17 20.07 9.81 -3.14
N CYS A 18 21.34 9.43 -2.93
CA CYS A 18 22.30 10.30 -2.25
C CYS A 18 22.48 11.66 -2.92
N ARG A 19 22.36 11.77 -4.25
CA ARG A 19 22.39 13.07 -4.95
C ARG A 19 21.10 13.85 -4.76
N GLU A 20 19.96 13.18 -4.78
CA GLU A 20 18.65 13.81 -4.55
C GLU A 20 18.48 14.28 -3.10
N VAL A 21 18.96 13.51 -2.12
CA VAL A 21 19.01 13.92 -0.70
C VAL A 21 19.84 15.20 -0.55
N ARG A 22 20.99 15.32 -1.21
CA ARG A 22 21.78 16.57 -1.18
C ARG A 22 21.00 17.75 -1.72
N ARG A 23 20.27 17.58 -2.83
CA ARG A 23 19.39 18.62 -3.39
C ARG A 23 18.26 18.98 -2.43
N PHE A 24 17.69 17.99 -1.76
CA PHE A 24 16.65 18.18 -0.75
C PHE A 24 17.18 18.95 0.47
N LEU A 25 18.33 18.55 1.03
CA LEU A 25 18.97 19.22 2.16
C LEU A 25 19.48 20.63 1.81
N ALA A 26 19.78 20.91 0.54
CA ALA A 26 20.11 22.25 0.08
C ALA A 26 18.88 23.15 -0.14
N SER A 27 17.66 22.61 -0.06
CA SER A 27 16.43 23.37 -0.28
C SER A 27 16.10 24.23 0.93
N PRO A 28 16.06 25.58 0.80
CA PRO A 28 15.73 26.49 1.92
C PRO A 28 14.29 26.34 2.43
N PHE A 29 13.45 25.64 1.67
CA PHE A 29 12.09 25.29 2.08
C PHE A 29 12.07 24.19 3.15
N PHE A 30 12.97 23.20 3.04
CA PHE A 30 13.03 22.06 3.97
C PHE A 30 14.12 22.19 5.02
N ASN A 31 15.25 22.82 4.67
CA ASN A 31 16.41 22.93 5.53
C ASN A 31 17.06 24.31 5.40
N ARG A 32 17.36 24.94 6.55
CA ARG A 32 18.10 26.20 6.62
C ARG A 32 19.48 26.06 7.26
N ARG A 33 19.86 24.81 7.59
CA ARG A 33 21.03 24.46 8.39
C ARG A 33 22.08 23.77 7.53
N SER A 34 23.14 24.49 7.21
CA SER A 34 24.25 23.98 6.39
C SER A 34 25.05 22.87 7.08
N ASP A 35 25.10 22.88 8.42
CA ASP A 35 25.76 21.85 9.24
C ASP A 35 25.12 20.47 9.04
N LEU A 36 23.80 20.38 8.83
CA LEU A 36 23.12 19.11 8.54
C LEU A 36 23.48 18.54 7.16
N GLN A 37 23.70 19.39 6.16
CA GLN A 37 24.18 18.96 4.85
C GLN A 37 25.62 18.44 4.94
N ALA A 38 26.49 19.17 5.64
CA ALA A 38 27.87 18.75 5.86
C ALA A 38 27.93 17.43 6.64
N LEU A 39 27.06 17.25 7.65
CA LEU A 39 26.94 15.99 8.38
C LEU A 39 26.54 14.85 7.45
N PHE A 40 25.52 15.03 6.60
CA PHE A 40 25.14 14.01 5.63
C PHE A 40 26.30 13.63 4.70
N ASP A 41 27.03 14.61 4.18
CA ASP A 41 28.17 14.37 3.30
C ASP A 41 29.31 13.60 3.99
N ALA A 42 29.57 13.89 5.27
CA ALA A 42 30.54 13.14 6.07
C ALA A 42 30.08 11.68 6.27
N LEU A 43 28.81 11.48 6.61
CA LEU A 43 28.23 10.16 6.85
C LEU A 43 28.17 9.29 5.58
N CYS A 44 28.07 9.87 4.39
CA CYS A 44 28.11 9.13 3.13
C CYS A 44 29.52 8.69 2.69
N ARG A 45 30.58 9.32 3.22
CA ARG A 45 31.97 9.04 2.81
C ARG A 45 32.59 7.89 3.59
N GLU A 46 32.26 7.80 4.87
CA GLU A 46 32.84 6.83 5.79
C GLU A 46 32.02 5.54 5.82
N THR A 47 32.67 4.39 5.70
CA THR A 47 32.04 3.07 5.85
C THR A 47 31.74 2.74 7.32
N GLU A 48 32.59 3.18 8.24
CA GLU A 48 32.43 3.00 9.70
C GLU A 48 32.75 4.33 10.43
N PRO A 49 31.91 5.35 10.25
CA PRO A 49 32.15 6.66 10.82
C PRO A 49 32.22 6.66 12.35
N GLU A 50 33.29 7.22 12.91
CA GLU A 50 33.35 7.57 14.32
C GLU A 50 32.81 8.99 14.54
N LYS A 51 31.86 9.16 15.47
CA LYS A 51 31.28 10.47 15.84
C LYS A 51 32.32 11.56 16.09
N GLN A 52 33.43 11.22 16.72
CA GLN A 52 34.50 12.17 17.04
C GLN A 52 35.22 12.66 15.78
N GLN A 53 35.46 11.76 14.82
CA GLN A 53 36.06 12.09 13.52
C GLN A 53 35.11 12.98 12.70
N ILE A 54 33.83 12.62 12.65
CA ILE A 54 32.81 13.44 11.98
C ILE A 54 32.73 14.82 12.64
N TRP A 55 32.71 14.87 13.98
CA TRP A 55 32.66 16.13 14.70
C TRP A 55 33.85 17.03 14.38
N ALA A 56 35.07 16.49 14.39
CA ALA A 56 36.27 17.24 14.04
C ALA A 56 36.23 17.75 12.59
N ALA A 57 35.61 17.01 11.66
CA ALA A 57 35.41 17.46 10.29
C ALA A 57 34.36 18.58 10.16
N LEU A 58 33.32 18.57 11.00
CA LEU A 58 32.25 19.58 10.99
C LEU A 58 32.60 20.85 11.76
N PHE A 59 33.29 20.71 12.89
CA PHE A 59 33.63 21.78 13.81
C PHE A 59 35.09 21.66 14.27
N PRO A 60 36.08 22.00 13.42
CA PRO A 60 37.51 21.79 13.71
C PRO A 60 37.99 22.47 14.99
N ASP A 61 37.43 23.63 15.33
CA ASP A 61 37.85 24.45 16.47
C ASP A 61 36.99 24.24 17.73
N VAL A 62 36.10 23.23 17.74
CA VAL A 62 35.15 23.00 18.84
C VAL A 62 35.38 21.63 19.46
N THR A 63 35.53 21.59 20.79
CA THR A 63 35.64 20.33 21.54
C THR A 63 34.42 19.45 21.32
N TYR A 64 34.64 18.14 21.18
CA TYR A 64 33.58 17.17 20.98
C TYR A 64 32.50 17.24 22.07
N ASP A 65 31.25 17.44 21.64
CA ASP A 65 30.06 17.39 22.50
C ASP A 65 29.10 16.31 21.96
N ASP A 66 29.02 15.18 22.68
CA ASP A 66 28.14 14.07 22.28
C ASP A 66 26.65 14.45 22.33
N THR A 67 26.25 15.41 23.18
CA THR A 67 24.86 15.90 23.24
C THR A 67 24.51 16.63 21.95
N GLN A 68 25.38 17.54 21.51
CA GLN A 68 25.20 18.26 20.25
C GLN A 68 25.28 17.33 19.04
N MET A 69 26.20 16.35 19.06
CA MET A 69 26.30 15.36 17.98
C MET A 69 25.02 14.53 17.85
N ARG A 70 24.46 14.03 18.98
CA ARG A 70 23.18 13.31 18.98
C ARG A 70 22.04 14.18 18.46
N LEU A 71 22.03 15.47 18.81
CA LEU A 71 21.03 16.42 18.36
C LEU A 71 21.12 16.64 16.83
N LEU A 72 22.33 16.82 16.29
CA LEU A 72 22.56 16.94 14.85
C LEU A 72 22.10 15.70 14.09
N MET A 73 22.47 14.51 14.58
CA MET A 73 22.00 13.24 14.01
C MET A 73 20.47 13.13 14.04
N SER A 74 19.83 13.50 15.14
CA SER A 74 18.35 13.48 15.24
C SER A 74 17.70 14.42 14.22
N TYR A 75 18.22 15.64 14.07
CA TYR A 75 17.71 16.58 13.07
C TYR A 75 17.93 16.10 11.64
N LEU A 76 19.11 15.55 11.34
CA LEU A 76 19.37 14.98 10.02
C LEU A 76 18.43 13.80 9.76
N ASN A 77 18.27 12.88 10.71
CA ASN A 77 17.38 11.73 10.56
C ASN A 77 15.94 12.16 10.22
N ARG A 78 15.41 13.19 10.91
CA ARG A 78 14.09 13.74 10.60
C ARG A 78 13.99 14.32 9.18
N LEU A 79 15.06 14.95 8.68
CA LEU A 79 15.10 15.45 7.30
C LEU A 79 15.17 14.30 6.28
N LEU A 80 15.90 13.23 6.59
CA LEU A 80 15.98 12.05 5.73
C LEU A 80 14.63 11.30 5.68
N GLU A 81 13.93 11.17 6.81
CA GLU A 81 12.57 10.64 6.86
C GLU A 81 11.60 11.50 6.04
N MET A 82 11.71 12.84 6.15
CA MET A 82 10.92 13.74 5.30
C MET A 82 11.25 13.59 3.81
N TYR A 83 12.52 13.39 3.47
CA TYR A 83 12.92 13.11 2.09
C TYR A 83 12.28 11.82 1.57
N LEU A 84 12.31 10.73 2.35
CA LEU A 84 11.65 9.47 1.97
C LEU A 84 10.17 9.67 1.70
N LEU A 85 9.47 10.43 2.55
CA LEU A 85 8.06 10.75 2.35
C LEU A 85 7.84 11.53 1.06
N VAL A 86 8.65 12.56 0.80
CA VAL A 86 8.56 13.36 -0.44
C VAL A 86 8.87 12.52 -1.67
N GLU A 87 9.83 11.61 -1.61
CA GLU A 87 10.19 10.75 -2.74
C GLU A 87 9.12 9.68 -2.99
N GLN A 88 8.54 9.11 -1.94
CA GLN A 88 7.39 8.22 -2.04
C GLN A 88 6.16 8.95 -2.65
N ASP A 89 5.94 10.21 -2.25
CA ASP A 89 4.89 11.09 -2.76
C ASP A 89 5.17 11.64 -4.19
N ARG A 90 6.42 11.61 -4.66
CA ARG A 90 6.74 11.99 -6.05
C ARG A 90 6.20 11.00 -7.08
N SER A 91 5.88 9.77 -6.67
CA SER A 91 5.17 8.84 -7.53
C SER A 91 3.83 9.47 -7.96
N LYS A 92 3.58 9.64 -9.27
CA LYS A 92 2.39 10.35 -9.78
C LYS A 92 1.13 9.50 -9.64
N THR A 93 0.78 9.14 -8.41
CA THR A 93 -0.40 8.33 -8.12
C THR A 93 -1.66 9.12 -8.40
N LEU A 94 -2.74 8.40 -8.67
CA LEU A 94 -4.07 9.00 -8.77
C LEU A 94 -4.49 9.69 -7.46
N GLN A 95 -3.97 9.22 -6.31
CA GLN A 95 -4.21 9.86 -5.01
C GLN A 95 -3.67 11.29 -4.97
N HIS A 96 -2.45 11.54 -5.47
CA HIS A 96 -1.90 12.90 -5.48
C HIS A 96 -2.66 13.82 -6.41
N ARG A 97 -3.22 13.29 -7.50
CA ARG A 97 -4.10 14.08 -8.38
C ARG A 97 -5.40 14.48 -7.67
N LEU A 98 -5.98 13.58 -6.87
CA LEU A 98 -7.14 13.90 -6.03
C LEU A 98 -6.79 14.96 -4.99
N GLN A 99 -5.68 14.78 -4.26
CA GLN A 99 -5.21 15.77 -3.28
C GLN A 99 -4.93 17.14 -3.90
N LEU A 100 -4.37 17.17 -5.12
CA LEU A 100 -4.17 18.42 -5.86
C LEU A 100 -5.51 19.08 -6.23
N ALA A 101 -6.51 18.29 -6.65
CA ALA A 101 -7.85 18.81 -6.89
C ALA A 101 -8.43 19.43 -5.62
N VAL A 102 -8.38 18.72 -4.49
CA VAL A 102 -8.81 19.21 -3.17
C VAL A 102 -8.09 20.51 -2.81
N ALA A 103 -6.77 20.60 -3.06
CA ALA A 103 -5.99 21.81 -2.81
C ALA A 103 -6.45 23.00 -3.68
N TYR A 104 -6.88 22.78 -4.93
CA TYR A 104 -7.49 23.82 -5.75
C TYR A 104 -8.86 24.26 -5.22
N ARG A 105 -9.72 23.31 -4.82
CA ARG A 105 -11.02 23.61 -4.21
C ARG A 105 -10.88 24.46 -2.95
N ASN A 106 -9.98 24.06 -2.04
CA ASN A 106 -9.73 24.79 -0.79
C ASN A 106 -9.22 26.22 -1.00
N ARG A 107 -8.73 26.54 -2.20
CA ARG A 107 -8.29 27.88 -2.61
C ARG A 107 -9.35 28.64 -3.42
N GLY A 108 -10.55 28.09 -3.60
CA GLY A 108 -11.62 28.66 -4.42
C GLY A 108 -11.37 28.57 -5.94
N LEU A 109 -10.37 27.80 -6.38
CA LEU A 109 -9.98 27.68 -7.80
C LEU A 109 -10.79 26.57 -8.50
N MET A 110 -12.10 26.79 -8.62
CA MET A 110 -13.06 25.76 -9.07
C MET A 110 -12.86 25.29 -10.52
N ASP A 111 -12.36 26.15 -11.42
CA ASP A 111 -12.06 25.75 -12.80
C ASP A 111 -10.90 24.75 -12.88
N GLN A 112 -9.86 24.95 -12.06
CA GLN A 112 -8.73 24.04 -11.94
C GLN A 112 -9.19 22.73 -11.30
N TYR A 113 -9.91 22.81 -10.17
CA TYR A 113 -10.53 21.66 -9.51
C TYR A 113 -11.32 20.81 -10.50
N GLY A 114 -12.28 21.40 -11.23
CA GLY A 114 -13.13 20.68 -12.17
C GLY A 114 -12.37 20.08 -13.36
N ARG A 115 -11.26 20.69 -13.80
CA ARG A 115 -10.36 20.08 -14.80
C ARG A 115 -9.63 18.86 -14.24
N HIS A 116 -9.10 18.96 -13.02
CA HIS A 116 -8.38 17.87 -12.37
C HIS A 116 -9.30 16.70 -12.02
N MET A 117 -10.51 16.94 -11.52
CA MET A 117 -11.49 15.88 -11.22
C MET A 117 -11.91 15.11 -12.48
N ARG A 118 -12.19 15.80 -13.60
CA ARG A 118 -12.51 15.14 -14.88
C ARG A 118 -11.33 14.35 -15.47
N ALA A 119 -10.10 14.82 -15.26
CA ALA A 119 -8.92 14.08 -15.69
C ALA A 119 -8.72 12.82 -14.82
N LEU A 120 -8.89 12.96 -13.51
CA LEU A 120 -8.80 11.86 -12.54
C LEU A 120 -9.84 10.78 -12.83
N GLU A 121 -11.10 11.14 -13.09
CA GLU A 121 -12.18 10.21 -13.46
C GLU A 121 -11.77 9.35 -14.68
N LYS A 122 -11.28 9.98 -15.75
CA LYS A 122 -10.81 9.26 -16.94
C LYS A 122 -9.63 8.34 -16.67
N GLU A 123 -8.72 8.74 -15.78
CA GLU A 123 -7.58 7.90 -15.40
C GLU A 123 -8.02 6.72 -14.51
N LEU A 124 -8.97 6.95 -13.60
CA LEU A 124 -9.63 5.93 -12.79
C LEU A 124 -10.32 4.86 -13.65
N GLU A 125 -11.03 5.26 -14.70
CA GLU A 125 -11.69 4.32 -15.62
C GLU A 125 -10.69 3.47 -16.40
N ARG A 126 -9.56 4.08 -16.82
CA ARG A 126 -8.54 3.45 -17.65
C ARG A 126 -7.64 2.49 -16.91
N GLN A 127 -7.38 2.69 -15.61
CA GLN A 127 -6.56 1.75 -14.87
C GLN A 127 -7.27 0.39 -14.76
N PRO A 128 -6.52 -0.73 -14.83
CA PRO A 128 -7.13 -2.06 -14.90
C PRO A 128 -7.54 -2.62 -13.52
N LEU A 129 -6.95 -2.09 -12.45
CA LEU A 129 -7.17 -2.57 -11.07
C LEU A 129 -8.65 -2.45 -10.66
N ARG A 130 -9.18 -3.48 -9.99
CA ARG A 130 -10.52 -3.53 -9.38
C ARG A 130 -10.46 -4.17 -7.98
N ASN A 131 -9.32 -4.01 -7.34
CA ASN A 131 -9.04 -4.48 -5.99
C ASN A 131 -9.50 -3.46 -4.93
N ALA A 132 -9.24 -3.74 -3.65
CA ALA A 132 -9.60 -2.83 -2.57
C ALA A 132 -8.98 -1.43 -2.73
N ALA A 133 -7.71 -1.33 -3.15
CA ALA A 133 -7.03 -0.04 -3.33
C ALA A 133 -7.68 0.82 -4.43
N TYR A 134 -8.15 0.22 -5.52
CA TYR A 134 -8.97 0.90 -6.53
C TYR A 134 -10.24 1.50 -5.91
N HIS A 135 -10.94 0.71 -5.08
CA HIS A 135 -12.17 1.13 -4.44
C HIS A 135 -11.96 2.14 -3.30
N ASP A 136 -10.80 2.14 -2.62
CA ASP A 136 -10.39 3.20 -1.68
C ASP A 136 -10.38 4.56 -2.39
N LEU A 137 -9.68 4.63 -3.52
CA LEU A 137 -9.57 5.87 -4.30
C LEU A 137 -10.92 6.28 -4.90
N LEU A 138 -11.73 5.33 -5.36
CA LEU A 138 -13.04 5.63 -5.93
C LEU A 138 -14.01 6.16 -4.88
N ARG A 139 -13.94 5.64 -3.64
CA ARG A 139 -14.66 6.21 -2.49
C ARG A 139 -14.19 7.62 -2.20
N ASP A 140 -12.88 7.86 -2.10
CA ASP A 140 -12.33 9.19 -1.80
C ASP A 140 -12.71 10.22 -2.87
N TYR A 141 -12.64 9.83 -4.15
CA TYR A 141 -13.14 10.62 -5.26
C TYR A 141 -14.64 10.94 -5.11
N THR A 142 -15.45 9.95 -4.77
CA THR A 142 -16.91 10.13 -4.60
C THR A 142 -17.23 11.02 -3.41
N LEU A 143 -16.47 10.93 -2.32
CA LEU A 143 -16.60 11.81 -1.15
C LEU A 143 -16.28 13.26 -1.53
N GLU A 144 -15.17 13.50 -2.23
CA GLU A 144 -14.80 14.83 -2.70
C GLU A 144 -15.86 15.42 -3.64
N MET A 145 -16.40 14.60 -4.56
CA MET A 145 -17.52 15.00 -5.40
C MET A 145 -18.74 15.39 -4.56
N HIS A 146 -19.11 14.57 -3.58
CA HIS A 146 -20.22 14.83 -2.67
C HIS A 146 -20.07 16.16 -1.91
N GLU A 147 -18.88 16.45 -1.37
CA GLU A 147 -18.60 17.72 -0.67
C GLU A 147 -18.89 18.95 -1.55
N THR A 148 -18.56 18.86 -2.84
CA THR A 148 -18.88 19.94 -3.79
C THR A 148 -20.36 19.99 -4.18
N THR A 149 -20.98 18.83 -4.37
CA THR A 149 -22.39 18.73 -4.76
C THR A 149 -23.31 19.25 -3.68
N VAL A 150 -23.12 18.89 -2.40
CA VAL A 150 -23.98 19.36 -1.30
C VAL A 150 -23.92 20.86 -1.11
N THR A 151 -22.76 21.48 -1.38
CA THR A 151 -22.63 22.94 -1.33
C THR A 151 -23.53 23.62 -2.38
N GLN A 152 -23.75 22.97 -3.52
CA GLN A 152 -24.55 23.50 -4.63
C GLN A 152 -26.02 23.03 -4.59
N ASN A 153 -26.26 21.82 -4.10
CA ASN A 153 -27.56 21.16 -4.02
C ASN A 153 -27.65 20.33 -2.72
N PRO A 154 -28.03 20.95 -1.59
CA PRO A 154 -28.08 20.28 -0.29
C PRO A 154 -29.08 19.12 -0.21
N THR A 155 -30.04 19.05 -1.14
CA THR A 155 -31.04 17.98 -1.21
C THR A 155 -30.61 16.78 -2.04
N ASP A 156 -29.40 16.80 -2.63
CA ASP A 156 -28.91 15.67 -3.41
C ASP A 156 -28.62 14.45 -2.53
N THR A 157 -29.42 13.40 -2.72
CA THR A 157 -29.22 12.11 -2.05
C THR A 157 -28.42 11.12 -2.88
N GLU A 158 -28.22 11.39 -4.17
CA GLU A 158 -27.61 10.41 -5.08
C GLU A 158 -26.11 10.27 -4.85
N SER A 159 -25.41 11.37 -4.63
CA SER A 159 -23.98 11.33 -4.26
C SER A 159 -23.73 10.57 -2.96
N LEU A 160 -24.64 10.67 -1.98
CA LEU A 160 -24.58 9.89 -0.73
C LEU A 160 -24.80 8.40 -0.96
N ARG A 161 -25.78 8.03 -1.79
CA ARG A 161 -26.04 6.62 -2.14
C ARG A 161 -24.84 6.01 -2.85
N LEU A 162 -24.25 6.74 -3.79
CA LEU A 162 -23.05 6.30 -4.48
C LEU A 162 -21.88 6.14 -3.50
N LEU A 163 -21.68 7.09 -2.59
CA LEU A 163 -20.64 7.01 -1.56
C LEU A 163 -20.83 5.81 -0.64
N ALA A 164 -22.07 5.52 -0.23
CA ALA A 164 -22.40 4.33 0.56
C ALA A 164 -22.03 3.06 -0.22
N TYR A 165 -22.46 2.94 -1.48
CA TYR A 165 -22.12 1.81 -2.34
C TYR A 165 -20.59 1.64 -2.50
N ARG A 166 -19.83 2.72 -2.74
CA ARG A 166 -18.36 2.64 -2.84
C ARG A 166 -17.73 2.18 -1.54
N THR A 167 -18.24 2.66 -0.41
CA THR A 167 -17.82 2.25 0.93
C THR A 167 -18.10 0.76 1.17
N ASP A 168 -19.26 0.25 0.78
CA ASP A 168 -19.63 -1.15 0.94
C ASP A 168 -18.73 -2.09 0.13
N VAL A 169 -18.47 -1.74 -1.15
CA VAL A 169 -17.56 -2.53 -2.00
C VAL A 169 -16.14 -2.57 -1.42
N GLN A 170 -15.66 -1.41 -0.96
CA GLN A 170 -14.35 -1.29 -0.31
C GLN A 170 -14.27 -2.16 0.95
N TYR A 171 -15.27 -2.06 1.82
CA TYR A 171 -15.36 -2.81 3.06
C TYR A 171 -15.35 -4.32 2.81
N LEU A 172 -16.23 -4.80 1.91
CA LEU A 172 -16.34 -6.22 1.58
C LEU A 172 -15.03 -6.76 1.00
N SER A 173 -14.41 -6.04 0.05
CA SER A 173 -13.13 -6.46 -0.55
C SER A 173 -12.04 -6.60 0.51
N LYS A 174 -11.92 -5.62 1.43
CA LYS A 174 -10.92 -5.66 2.51
C LYS A 174 -11.20 -6.76 3.51
N ARG A 175 -12.46 -6.95 3.91
CA ARG A 175 -12.79 -7.93 4.96
C ARG A 175 -12.68 -9.36 4.46
N LEU A 176 -13.07 -9.63 3.22
CA LEU A 176 -12.86 -10.94 2.59
C LEU A 176 -11.38 -11.28 2.42
N ARG A 177 -10.54 -10.31 2.03
CA ARG A 177 -9.08 -10.49 2.02
C ARG A 177 -8.55 -10.87 3.39
N LEU A 178 -8.96 -10.16 4.44
CA LEU A 178 -8.57 -10.48 5.81
C LEU A 178 -9.00 -11.91 6.20
N PHE A 179 -10.23 -12.33 5.87
CA PHE A 179 -10.67 -13.69 6.14
C PHE A 179 -9.79 -14.74 5.45
N CYS A 180 -9.37 -14.48 4.20
CA CYS A 180 -8.48 -15.38 3.48
C CYS A 180 -7.11 -15.47 4.14
N LEU A 181 -6.54 -14.34 4.55
CA LEU A 181 -5.26 -14.28 5.26
C LEU A 181 -5.33 -15.03 6.60
N GLU A 182 -6.38 -14.78 7.37
CA GLU A 182 -6.63 -15.48 8.64
C GLU A 182 -6.75 -16.99 8.40
N LEU A 183 -7.58 -17.44 7.45
CA LEU A 183 -7.74 -18.86 7.13
C LEU A 183 -6.45 -19.49 6.62
N ALA A 184 -5.69 -18.80 5.78
CA ALA A 184 -4.40 -19.28 5.29
C ALA A 184 -3.41 -19.48 6.45
N GLN A 185 -3.38 -18.54 7.41
CA GLN A 185 -2.57 -18.68 8.62
C GLN A 185 -3.08 -19.82 9.51
N LYS A 186 -4.39 -19.91 9.80
CA LYS A 186 -4.97 -20.98 10.61
C LYS A 186 -4.73 -22.37 10.02
N ASN A 187 -4.85 -22.50 8.69
CA ASN A 187 -4.62 -23.75 7.99
C ASN A 187 -3.16 -24.24 8.11
N VAL A 188 -2.22 -23.33 8.36
CA VAL A 188 -0.81 -23.66 8.63
C VAL A 188 -0.55 -23.91 10.13
N TYR A 189 -1.18 -23.14 11.02
CA TYR A 189 -0.84 -23.11 12.46
C TYR A 189 -1.89 -23.70 13.42
N GLN A 190 -2.99 -24.29 12.92
CA GLN A 190 -4.03 -25.00 13.69
C GLN A 190 -4.58 -24.23 14.93
N ALA A 191 -4.91 -22.95 14.81
CA ALA A 191 -5.40 -22.16 15.94
C ALA A 191 -6.57 -21.23 15.61
N GLY A 192 -7.56 -21.15 16.49
CA GLY A 192 -8.49 -20.01 16.60
C GLY A 192 -9.97 -20.33 16.34
N ALA A 193 -10.83 -19.82 17.23
CA ALA A 193 -12.30 -19.92 17.14
C ALA A 193 -12.87 -19.24 15.87
N GLU A 194 -14.04 -19.68 15.44
CA GLU A 194 -14.81 -19.02 14.36
C GLU A 194 -15.34 -17.67 14.86
N ASP A 195 -15.08 -16.60 14.11
CA ASP A 195 -15.63 -15.27 14.39
C ASP A 195 -17.05 -15.18 13.80
N PRO A 196 -18.10 -14.95 14.60
CA PRO A 196 -19.48 -14.81 14.13
C PRO A 196 -19.64 -13.80 13.00
N LEU A 197 -18.83 -12.73 12.98
CA LEU A 197 -18.87 -11.71 11.95
C LEU A 197 -18.50 -12.26 10.56
N HIS A 198 -17.74 -13.36 10.48
CA HIS A 198 -17.42 -14.01 9.19
C HIS A 198 -18.69 -14.43 8.46
N ARG A 199 -19.63 -15.02 9.19
CA ARG A 199 -20.88 -15.52 8.61
C ARG A 199 -21.70 -14.39 7.98
N ASP A 200 -21.85 -13.28 8.69
CA ASP A 200 -22.68 -12.17 8.25
C ASP A 200 -22.06 -11.46 7.02
N VAL A 201 -20.74 -11.24 7.05
CA VAL A 201 -20.02 -10.62 5.93
C VAL A 201 -20.01 -11.52 4.70
N ILE A 202 -19.85 -12.84 4.86
CA ILE A 202 -19.93 -13.79 3.75
C ILE A 202 -21.35 -13.79 3.16
N ALA A 203 -22.39 -13.85 3.99
CA ALA A 203 -23.77 -13.81 3.52
C ALA A 203 -24.09 -12.49 2.78
N LEU A 204 -23.51 -11.38 3.24
CA LEU A 204 -23.60 -10.09 2.54
C LEU A 204 -22.88 -10.13 1.19
N ALA A 205 -21.65 -10.64 1.13
CA ALA A 205 -20.84 -10.75 -0.08
C ALA A 205 -21.43 -11.71 -1.13
N GLU A 206 -22.25 -12.68 -0.71
CA GLU A 206 -22.93 -13.63 -1.61
C GLU A 206 -24.14 -13.04 -2.34
N ARG A 207 -24.56 -11.81 -2.01
CA ARG A 207 -25.67 -11.16 -2.71
C ARG A 207 -25.37 -10.95 -4.19
N PRO A 208 -26.38 -11.04 -5.08
CA PRO A 208 -26.18 -10.92 -6.53
C PRO A 208 -25.52 -9.62 -6.97
N GLU A 209 -25.76 -8.52 -6.24
CA GLU A 209 -25.25 -7.18 -6.57
C GLU A 209 -23.71 -7.07 -6.53
N TRP A 210 -23.02 -8.00 -5.86
CA TRP A 210 -21.55 -7.99 -5.73
C TRP A 210 -20.84 -9.00 -6.65
N ARG A 211 -21.61 -9.83 -7.36
CA ARG A 211 -21.08 -11.00 -8.10
C ARG A 211 -20.01 -10.63 -9.12
N ASP A 212 -20.18 -9.50 -9.80
CA ASP A 212 -19.34 -9.10 -10.92
C ASP A 212 -18.19 -8.16 -10.50
N LEU A 213 -18.00 -7.94 -9.19
CA LEU A 213 -16.92 -7.11 -8.66
C LEU A 213 -15.70 -7.99 -8.34
N PRO A 214 -14.57 -7.86 -9.09
CA PRO A 214 -13.43 -8.75 -8.93
C PRO A 214 -12.89 -8.81 -7.49
N GLY A 215 -12.77 -7.67 -6.82
CA GLY A 215 -12.31 -7.59 -5.43
C GLY A 215 -13.19 -8.38 -4.44
N ILE A 216 -14.47 -8.59 -4.74
CA ILE A 216 -15.36 -9.38 -3.87
C ILE A 216 -15.41 -10.83 -4.34
N SER A 217 -15.67 -11.06 -5.62
CA SER A 217 -15.88 -12.41 -6.15
C SER A 217 -14.63 -13.29 -6.09
N THR A 218 -13.45 -12.73 -6.36
CA THR A 218 -12.17 -13.45 -6.28
C THR A 218 -11.83 -13.82 -4.84
N TYR A 219 -11.92 -12.88 -3.90
CA TYR A 219 -11.65 -13.18 -2.49
C TYR A 219 -12.71 -14.10 -1.87
N LEU A 220 -13.98 -14.02 -2.31
CA LEU A 220 -15.01 -14.97 -1.89
C LEU A 220 -14.74 -16.38 -2.42
N ALA A 221 -14.24 -16.52 -3.65
CA ALA A 221 -13.81 -17.81 -4.19
C ALA A 221 -12.59 -18.38 -3.44
N ALA A 222 -11.59 -17.54 -3.16
CA ALA A 222 -10.44 -17.90 -2.33
C ALA A 222 -10.89 -18.39 -0.94
N TYR A 223 -11.78 -17.64 -0.28
CA TYR A 223 -12.36 -18.00 1.01
C TYR A 223 -13.01 -19.39 0.95
N ARG A 224 -13.85 -19.65 -0.06
CA ARG A 224 -14.55 -20.94 -0.21
C ARG A 224 -13.58 -22.11 -0.37
N MET A 225 -12.50 -21.93 -1.12
CA MET A 225 -11.42 -22.92 -1.27
C MET A 225 -10.70 -23.16 0.06
N LEU A 226 -10.37 -22.10 0.80
CA LEU A 226 -9.63 -22.18 2.06
C LEU A 226 -10.47 -22.78 3.20
N HIS A 227 -11.77 -22.49 3.22
CA HIS A 227 -12.71 -22.92 4.26
C HIS A 227 -13.20 -24.36 4.06
N GLN A 228 -13.30 -24.85 2.81
CA GLN A 228 -13.70 -26.23 2.52
C GLN A 228 -12.67 -26.92 1.62
N PRO A 229 -11.48 -27.26 2.16
CA PRO A 229 -10.36 -27.76 1.38
C PRO A 229 -10.60 -29.14 0.76
N GLU A 230 -11.59 -29.90 1.22
CA GLU A 230 -11.91 -31.24 0.67
C GLU A 230 -12.63 -31.17 -0.68
N ALA A 231 -13.30 -30.05 -0.96
CA ALA A 231 -14.04 -29.86 -2.21
C ALA A 231 -13.09 -29.40 -3.33
N HIS A 232 -12.46 -30.36 -4.03
CA HIS A 232 -11.49 -30.10 -5.11
C HIS A 232 -12.02 -29.16 -6.21
N THR A 233 -13.34 -29.18 -6.48
CA THR A 233 -13.99 -28.29 -7.44
C THR A 233 -13.82 -26.81 -7.10
N ARG A 234 -13.71 -26.45 -5.81
CA ARG A 234 -13.49 -25.06 -5.36
C ARG A 234 -12.10 -24.57 -5.68
N TYR A 235 -11.10 -25.44 -5.54
CA TYR A 235 -9.73 -25.14 -5.95
C TYR A 235 -9.66 -24.93 -7.46
N GLN A 236 -10.23 -25.84 -8.26
CA GLN A 236 -10.24 -25.72 -9.72
C GLN A 236 -10.90 -24.40 -10.16
N THR A 237 -12.08 -24.10 -9.61
CA THR A 237 -12.81 -22.86 -9.91
C THR A 237 -11.96 -21.62 -9.60
N PHE A 238 -11.31 -21.59 -8.43
CA PHE A 238 -10.47 -20.47 -8.02
C PHE A 238 -9.20 -20.36 -8.89
N ARG A 239 -8.52 -21.46 -9.18
CA ARG A 239 -7.34 -21.47 -10.05
C ARG A 239 -7.67 -20.97 -11.45
N ASP A 240 -8.75 -21.49 -12.04
CA ASP A 240 -9.11 -21.21 -13.42
C ASP A 240 -9.56 -19.74 -13.61
N MET A 241 -10.06 -19.08 -12.55
CA MET A 241 -10.40 -17.65 -12.60
C MET A 241 -9.19 -16.71 -12.47
N LEU A 242 -8.05 -17.14 -11.92
CA LEU A 242 -6.90 -16.24 -11.67
C LEU A 242 -6.38 -15.57 -12.94
N GLY A 243 -6.31 -16.30 -14.05
CA GLY A 243 -5.89 -15.73 -15.33
C GLY A 243 -6.87 -14.68 -15.87
N ALA A 244 -8.16 -14.83 -15.60
CA ALA A 244 -9.18 -13.87 -16.05
C ALA A 244 -9.15 -12.55 -15.26
N VAL A 245 -8.71 -12.59 -14.00
CA VAL A 245 -8.71 -11.43 -13.10
C VAL A 245 -7.32 -10.81 -12.89
N GLU A 246 -6.27 -11.36 -13.50
CA GLU A 246 -4.87 -10.95 -13.26
C GLU A 246 -4.67 -9.44 -13.35
N SER A 247 -5.20 -8.80 -14.41
CA SER A 247 -5.09 -7.35 -14.61
C SER A 247 -5.84 -6.51 -13.57
N ASN A 248 -6.78 -7.11 -12.83
CA ASN A 248 -7.58 -6.42 -11.82
C ASN A 248 -6.88 -6.31 -10.46
N PHE A 249 -5.75 -6.99 -10.27
CA PHE A 249 -5.06 -7.03 -8.98
C PHE A 249 -3.62 -6.56 -9.11
N SER A 250 -3.04 -6.16 -7.97
CA SER A 250 -1.62 -5.88 -7.91
C SER A 250 -0.82 -7.18 -8.02
N ASN A 251 0.45 -7.07 -8.43
CA ASN A 251 1.35 -8.23 -8.47
C ASN A 251 1.49 -8.90 -7.09
N ASP A 252 1.42 -8.12 -6.01
CA ASP A 252 1.51 -8.65 -4.65
C ASP A 252 0.26 -9.46 -4.28
N GLU A 253 -0.94 -8.98 -4.65
CA GLU A 253 -2.18 -9.74 -4.46
C GLU A 253 -2.23 -10.99 -5.35
N MET A 254 -1.75 -10.93 -6.59
CA MET A 254 -1.65 -12.12 -7.43
C MET A 254 -0.71 -13.16 -6.82
N ARG A 255 0.46 -12.75 -6.30
CA ARG A 255 1.35 -13.64 -5.55
C ARG A 255 0.69 -14.21 -4.29
N GLU A 256 -0.11 -13.42 -3.59
CA GLU A 256 -0.91 -13.87 -2.44
C GLU A 256 -1.91 -14.97 -2.85
N PHE A 257 -2.64 -14.80 -3.95
CA PHE A 257 -3.56 -15.80 -4.47
C PHE A 257 -2.87 -17.11 -4.88
N TYR A 258 -1.74 -17.02 -5.60
CA TYR A 258 -0.95 -18.21 -5.94
C TYR A 258 -0.41 -18.90 -4.69
N THR A 259 -0.02 -18.15 -3.67
CA THR A 259 0.40 -18.71 -2.37
C THR A 259 -0.75 -19.48 -1.70
N PHE A 260 -1.99 -18.98 -1.74
CA PHE A 260 -3.16 -19.72 -1.25
C PHE A 260 -3.35 -21.05 -2.00
N CYS A 261 -3.23 -21.03 -3.32
CA CYS A 261 -3.32 -22.24 -4.17
C CYS A 261 -2.21 -23.25 -3.82
N ILE A 262 -0.96 -22.80 -3.70
CA ILE A 262 0.19 -23.64 -3.36
C ILE A 262 -0.02 -24.29 -1.98
N ASN A 263 -0.39 -23.50 -0.97
CA ASN A 263 -0.62 -24.01 0.38
C ASN A 263 -1.77 -25.03 0.42
N HIS A 264 -2.83 -24.80 -0.36
CA HIS A 264 -3.92 -25.77 -0.51
C HIS A 264 -3.41 -27.09 -1.12
N CYS A 265 -2.68 -27.03 -2.24
CA CYS A 265 -2.16 -28.22 -2.92
C CYS A 265 -1.16 -29.00 -2.06
N ILE A 266 -0.26 -28.33 -1.33
CA ILE A 266 0.67 -28.97 -0.38
C ILE A 266 -0.11 -29.73 0.70
N ARG A 267 -1.14 -29.10 1.29
CA ARG A 267 -1.97 -29.76 2.31
C ARG A 267 -2.67 -31.00 1.75
N ARG A 268 -3.18 -30.93 0.52
CA ARG A 268 -3.84 -32.06 -0.15
C ARG A 268 -2.85 -33.18 -0.47
N ALA A 269 -1.66 -32.86 -0.96
CA ALA A 269 -0.59 -33.83 -1.19
C ALA A 269 -0.21 -34.57 0.10
N ASN A 270 -0.05 -33.83 1.21
CA ASN A 270 0.22 -34.40 2.53
C ASN A 270 -0.92 -35.30 3.06
N SER A 271 -2.16 -35.10 2.59
CA SER A 271 -3.30 -35.98 2.88
C SER A 271 -3.44 -37.19 1.95
N GLY A 272 -2.46 -37.44 1.07
CA GLY A 272 -2.41 -38.61 0.18
C GLY A 272 -2.73 -38.36 -1.29
N HIS A 273 -3.09 -37.12 -1.66
CA HIS A 273 -3.42 -36.71 -3.03
C HIS A 273 -2.16 -36.30 -3.83
N ARG A 274 -1.31 -37.26 -4.18
CA ARG A 274 -0.01 -37.01 -4.85
C ARG A 274 -0.12 -36.28 -6.19
N GLU A 275 -1.27 -36.34 -6.86
CA GLU A 275 -1.54 -35.56 -8.07
C GLU A 275 -1.34 -34.05 -7.88
N MET A 276 -1.51 -33.55 -6.65
CA MET A 276 -1.35 -32.15 -6.30
C MET A 276 0.11 -31.68 -6.31
N GLU A 277 1.08 -32.59 -6.23
CA GLU A 277 2.52 -32.23 -6.33
C GLU A 277 2.85 -31.62 -7.69
N ARG A 278 2.20 -32.10 -8.76
CA ARG A 278 2.37 -31.54 -10.12
C ARG A 278 1.79 -30.14 -10.23
N GLU A 279 0.64 -29.91 -9.59
CA GLU A 279 0.00 -28.59 -9.55
C GLU A 279 0.86 -27.56 -8.81
N VAL A 280 1.48 -27.95 -7.68
CA VAL A 280 2.44 -27.07 -6.96
C VAL A 280 3.58 -26.63 -7.87
N LEU A 281 4.19 -27.55 -8.61
CA LEU A 281 5.29 -27.23 -9.54
C LEU A 281 4.84 -26.32 -10.69
N ALA A 282 3.60 -26.45 -11.16
CA ALA A 282 3.05 -25.56 -12.18
C ALA A 282 2.83 -24.14 -11.63
N LEU A 283 2.30 -24.03 -10.41
CA LEU A 283 2.05 -22.75 -9.74
C LEU A 283 3.33 -21.97 -9.42
N TYR A 284 4.44 -22.64 -9.08
CA TYR A 284 5.74 -21.97 -8.89
C TYR A 284 6.32 -21.33 -10.16
N ARG A 285 5.80 -21.68 -11.34
CA ARG A 285 6.24 -21.12 -12.63
C ARG A 285 5.34 -20.01 -13.15
N SER A 286 4.23 -19.73 -12.44
CA SER A 286 3.26 -18.67 -12.76
C SER A 286 3.63 -17.40 -11.99
#